data_AF-A0A6C0M0Q5-F1
#
_entry.id   AF-A0A6C0M0Q5-F1
#
_cell.length_a   1.000
_cell.length_b   1.000
_cell.length_c   1.000
_cell.angle_alpha   90.00
_cell.angle_beta   90.00
_cell.angle_gamma   90.00
#
_symmetry.space_group_name_H-M   'P 1'
#
loop_
_entity.id
_entity.type
_entity.pdbx_description
1 polymer ?
#
loop_
_entity_poly.entity_id
_entity_poly.type
_entity_poly.pdbx_seq_one_letter_code
_entity_poly.pdbx_strand_id
1 'polypeptide(L)'
;MEVEQIRDTLRQWIAADDELRTLQKQAKEIRERKTRLGATVLEFMKGNNLDNFLVEGAVGTITRSERTVRPALKRSTLRQQLFLQFADQPERVAEALRAIEGIQEGDDMSVGGTKRDVLSRRLPRTQQITLS
;
A
#
# COMPACT_ATOMS: atom_id res chain seq x y z
N MET A 1 -2.76 -35.94 3.04
CA MET A 1 -1.34 -35.68 2.72
C MET A 1 -0.50 -36.40 3.75
N GLU A 2 0.47 -37.16 3.31
CA GLU A 2 1.43 -37.79 4.22
C GLU A 2 2.34 -36.73 4.84
N VAL A 3 2.87 -37.01 6.03
CA VAL A 3 3.72 -36.06 6.79
C VAL A 3 4.94 -35.60 5.98
N GLU A 4 5.49 -36.48 5.14
CA GLU A 4 6.63 -36.15 4.28
C GLU A 4 6.28 -35.11 3.21
N GLN A 5 5.10 -35.22 2.59
CA GLN A 5 4.61 -34.28 1.58
C GLN A 5 4.36 -32.88 2.19
N ILE A 6 3.87 -32.82 3.43
CA ILE A 6 3.72 -31.55 4.17
C ILE A 6 5.10 -30.92 4.43
N ARG A 7 6.09 -31.72 4.83
CA ARG A 7 7.44 -31.22 5.10
C ARG A 7 8.08 -30.61 3.85
N ASP A 8 7.93 -31.25 2.71
CA ASP A 8 8.45 -30.72 1.44
C ASP A 8 7.69 -29.48 0.97
N THR A 9 6.37 -29.45 1.15
CA THR A 9 5.55 -28.25 0.85
C THR A 9 5.99 -27.07 1.72
N LEU A 10 6.26 -27.29 3.01
CA LEU A 10 6.76 -26.25 3.91
C LEU A 10 8.16 -25.76 3.51
N ARG A 11 9.06 -26.66 3.08
CA ARG A 11 10.39 -26.28 2.58
C ARG A 11 10.29 -25.40 1.34
N GLN A 12 9.43 -25.76 0.38
CA GLN A 12 9.19 -24.97 -0.82
C GLN A 12 8.58 -23.60 -0.49
N TRP A 13 7.61 -23.58 0.43
CA TRP A 13 7.00 -22.33 0.88
C TRP A 13 8.01 -21.40 1.55
N ILE A 14 8.90 -21.93 2.40
CA ILE A 14 9.98 -21.16 3.03
C ILE A 14 10.93 -20.59 1.97
N ALA A 15 11.34 -21.40 0.98
CA ALA A 15 12.21 -20.95 -0.09
C ALA A 15 11.58 -19.80 -0.91
N ALA A 16 10.28 -19.92 -1.21
CA ALA A 16 9.52 -18.87 -1.89
C ALA A 16 9.39 -17.58 -1.04
N ASP A 17 9.19 -17.70 0.29
CA ASP A 17 9.17 -16.54 1.20
C ASP A 17 10.53 -15.81 1.22
N ASP A 18 11.64 -16.55 1.24
CA ASP A 18 12.99 -15.97 1.23
C ASP A 18 13.35 -15.29 -0.09
N GLU A 19 12.96 -15.88 -1.23
CA GLU A 19 13.09 -15.27 -2.55
C GLU A 19 12.28 -13.98 -2.65
N LEU A 20 11.01 -14.01 -2.21
CA LEU A 20 10.12 -12.85 -2.23
C LEU A 20 10.69 -11.69 -1.40
N ARG A 21 11.23 -11.97 -0.21
CA ARG A 21 11.88 -10.96 0.63
C ARG A 21 13.06 -10.31 -0.07
N THR A 22 13.88 -11.10 -0.75
CA THR A 22 15.05 -10.63 -1.50
C THR A 22 14.63 -9.72 -2.65
N LEU A 23 13.68 -10.18 -3.47
CA LEU A 23 13.14 -9.42 -4.61
C LEU A 23 12.44 -8.14 -4.16
N GLN A 24 11.68 -8.17 -3.06
CA GLN A 24 11.04 -6.98 -2.51
C GLN A 24 12.06 -5.93 -2.05
N LYS A 25 13.18 -6.36 -1.45
CA LYS A 25 14.28 -5.46 -1.07
C LYS A 25 14.91 -4.81 -2.32
N GLN A 26 15.25 -5.60 -3.32
CA GLN A 26 15.80 -5.10 -4.59
C GLN A 26 14.82 -4.15 -5.30
N ALA A 27 13.53 -4.51 -5.36
CA ALA A 27 12.50 -3.68 -5.95
C ALA A 27 12.35 -2.34 -5.22
N LYS A 28 12.50 -2.34 -3.88
CA LYS A 28 12.49 -1.10 -3.09
C LYS A 28 13.69 -0.21 -3.46
N GLU A 29 14.89 -0.76 -3.50
CA GLU A 29 16.11 -0.03 -3.89
C GLU A 29 16.00 0.56 -5.30
N ILE A 30 15.49 -0.21 -6.27
CA ILE A 30 15.25 0.26 -7.64
C ILE A 30 14.22 1.39 -7.68
N ARG A 31 13.12 1.28 -6.92
CA ARG A 31 12.10 2.36 -6.84
C ARG A 31 12.67 3.64 -6.24
N GLU A 32 13.47 3.54 -5.20
CA GLU A 32 14.14 4.69 -4.58
C GLU A 32 15.13 5.35 -5.56
N ARG A 33 15.93 4.54 -6.26
CA ARG A 33 16.84 5.04 -7.29
C ARG A 33 16.10 5.72 -8.44
N LYS A 34 15.01 5.10 -8.94
CA LYS A 34 14.16 5.69 -9.99
C LYS A 34 13.58 7.04 -9.54
N THR A 35 13.10 7.11 -8.31
CA THR A 35 12.51 8.35 -7.76
C THR A 35 13.57 9.46 -7.66
N ARG A 36 14.79 9.12 -7.20
CA ARG A 36 15.91 10.06 -7.11
C ARG A 36 16.32 10.61 -8.49
N LEU A 37 16.53 9.72 -9.46
CA LEU A 37 16.88 10.11 -10.83
C LEU A 37 15.76 10.92 -11.48
N GLY A 38 14.51 10.52 -11.28
CA GLY A 38 13.34 11.25 -11.78
C GLY A 38 13.24 12.67 -11.20
N ALA A 39 13.58 12.87 -9.92
CA ALA A 39 13.62 14.19 -9.32
C ALA A 39 14.66 15.10 -10.00
N THR A 40 15.87 14.60 -10.26
CA THR A 40 16.93 15.33 -10.98
C THR A 40 16.49 15.72 -12.40
N VAL A 41 15.86 14.78 -13.13
CA VAL A 41 15.35 15.06 -14.49
C VAL A 41 14.23 16.10 -14.45
N LEU A 42 13.30 16.00 -13.49
CA LEU A 42 12.21 16.97 -13.34
C LEU A 42 12.73 18.37 -12.97
N GLU A 43 13.75 18.47 -12.14
CA GLU A 43 14.40 19.74 -11.80
C GLU A 43 15.03 20.39 -13.03
N PHE A 44 15.76 19.60 -13.83
CA PHE A 44 16.31 20.06 -15.11
C PHE A 44 15.22 20.51 -16.10
N MET A 45 14.13 19.75 -16.23
CA MET A 45 13.00 20.10 -17.09
C MET A 45 12.30 21.38 -16.62
N LYS A 46 12.16 21.59 -15.31
CA LYS A 46 11.61 22.82 -14.73
C LYS A 46 12.50 24.03 -15.00
N GLY A 47 13.81 23.90 -14.79
CA GLY A 47 14.78 24.98 -15.00
C GLY A 47 14.88 25.44 -16.46
N ASN A 48 14.66 24.53 -17.41
CA ASN A 48 14.74 24.82 -18.85
C ASN A 48 13.36 24.99 -19.51
N ASN A 49 12.27 24.96 -18.73
CA ASN A 49 10.89 25.02 -19.22
C ASN A 49 10.58 24.02 -20.35
N LEU A 50 11.08 22.78 -20.19
CA LEU A 50 10.89 21.68 -21.14
C LEU A 50 9.71 20.80 -20.69
N ASP A 51 8.75 20.57 -21.58
CA ASP A 51 7.60 19.70 -21.31
C ASP A 51 7.79 18.26 -21.81
N ASN A 52 8.57 18.08 -22.88
CA ASN A 52 8.80 16.79 -23.51
C ASN A 52 10.30 16.55 -23.72
N PHE A 53 10.76 15.35 -23.40
CA PHE A 53 12.12 14.90 -23.67
C PHE A 53 12.06 13.66 -24.57
N LEU A 54 12.67 13.77 -25.75
CA LEU A 54 12.82 12.66 -26.68
C LEU A 54 14.19 12.04 -26.43
N VAL A 55 14.22 10.80 -25.93
CA VAL A 55 15.48 10.13 -25.58
C VAL A 55 15.99 9.39 -26.81
N GLU A 56 17.13 9.81 -27.35
CA GLU A 56 17.78 9.07 -28.44
C GLU A 56 18.19 7.66 -27.95
N GLY A 57 17.71 6.63 -28.65
CA GLY A 57 18.04 5.22 -28.37
C GLY A 57 17.16 4.50 -27.34
N ALA A 58 16.15 5.17 -26.74
CA ALA A 58 15.20 4.52 -25.84
C ALA A 58 13.78 4.50 -26.45
N VAL A 59 13.03 3.44 -26.17
CA VAL A 59 11.61 3.35 -26.58
C VAL A 59 10.79 4.22 -25.63
N GLY A 60 10.38 5.40 -26.08
CA GLY A 60 9.38 6.24 -25.43
C GLY A 60 9.79 7.70 -25.25
N THR A 61 8.78 8.54 -25.01
CA THR A 61 8.94 9.97 -24.69
C THR A 61 8.71 10.18 -23.20
N ILE A 62 9.57 10.97 -22.56
CA ILE A 62 9.38 11.38 -21.16
C ILE A 62 8.67 12.73 -21.17
N THR A 63 7.47 12.78 -20.63
CA THR A 63 6.67 14.01 -20.56
C THR A 63 6.51 14.46 -19.11
N ARG A 64 6.63 15.77 -18.88
CA ARG A 64 6.30 16.37 -17.59
C ARG A 64 4.82 16.73 -17.61
N SER A 65 4.07 16.21 -16.64
CA SER A 65 2.66 16.60 -16.41
C SER A 65 2.48 17.02 -14.96
N GLU A 66 1.84 18.17 -14.77
CA GLU A 66 1.50 18.69 -13.45
C GLU A 66 0.00 18.53 -13.21
N ARG A 67 -0.38 17.75 -12.20
CA ARG A 67 -1.77 17.52 -11.83
C ARG A 67 -1.97 17.86 -10.36
N THR A 68 -2.89 18.78 -10.10
CA THR A 68 -3.43 19.00 -8.76
C THR A 68 -4.44 17.89 -8.44
N VAL A 69 -4.08 17.03 -7.48
CA VAL A 69 -4.96 15.96 -7.00
C VAL A 69 -5.45 16.34 -5.61
N ARG A 70 -6.78 16.38 -5.43
CA ARG A 70 -7.37 16.55 -4.10
C ARG A 70 -7.13 15.27 -3.28
N PRO A 71 -6.72 15.38 -2.01
CA PRO A 71 -6.49 14.21 -1.18
C PRO A 71 -7.78 13.40 -1.05
N ALA A 72 -7.65 12.07 -1.08
CA ALA A 72 -8.78 11.18 -0.87
C ALA A 72 -9.36 11.38 0.53
N LEU A 73 -10.69 11.44 0.63
CA LEU A 73 -11.38 11.57 1.91
C LEU A 73 -11.20 10.27 2.71
N LYS A 74 -10.47 10.35 3.83
CA LYS A 74 -10.24 9.18 4.69
C LYS A 74 -11.52 8.82 5.45
N ARG A 75 -11.82 7.52 5.56
CA ARG A 75 -12.97 7.01 6.33
C ARG A 75 -12.98 7.50 7.77
N SER A 76 -11.81 7.58 8.42
CA SER A 76 -11.68 8.10 9.78
C SER A 76 -12.07 9.58 9.87
N THR A 77 -11.65 10.39 8.90
CA THR A 77 -12.00 11.81 8.82
C THR A 77 -13.50 11.98 8.60
N LEU A 78 -14.10 11.21 7.68
CA LEU A 78 -15.54 11.22 7.46
C LEU A 78 -16.31 10.89 8.75
N ARG A 79 -15.95 9.79 9.42
CA ARG A 79 -16.59 9.33 10.66
C ARG A 79 -16.51 10.37 11.78
N GLN A 80 -15.32 10.93 11.99
CA GLN A 80 -15.11 11.97 12.99
C GLN A 80 -15.97 13.21 12.71
N GLN A 81 -16.02 13.66 11.46
CA GLN A 81 -16.83 14.83 11.09
C GLN A 81 -18.33 14.57 11.22
N LEU A 82 -18.81 13.37 10.90
CA LEU A 82 -20.22 13.01 11.12
C LEU A 82 -20.59 13.01 12.61
N PHE A 83 -19.74 12.46 13.48
CA PHE A 83 -19.99 12.51 14.93
C PHE A 83 -19.96 13.92 15.50
N LEU A 84 -19.09 14.80 14.97
CA LEU A 84 -19.03 16.20 15.40
C LEU A 84 -20.24 17.00 14.92
N GLN A 85 -20.66 16.80 13.66
CA GLN A 85 -21.75 17.56 13.04
C GLN A 85 -23.13 17.13 13.54
N PHE A 86 -23.28 15.86 13.93
CA PHE A 86 -24.53 15.28 14.41
C PHE A 86 -24.38 14.73 15.83
N ALA A 87 -23.67 15.45 16.70
CA ALA A 87 -23.43 15.05 18.09
C ALA A 87 -24.73 14.74 18.86
N ASP A 88 -25.81 15.45 18.51
CA ASP A 88 -27.12 15.36 19.16
C ASP A 88 -27.97 14.20 18.61
N GLN A 89 -27.53 13.56 17.51
CA GLN A 89 -28.28 12.54 16.78
C GLN A 89 -27.39 11.33 16.41
N PRO A 90 -26.89 10.58 17.41
CA PRO A 90 -25.95 9.48 17.18
C PRO A 90 -26.54 8.36 16.31
N GLU A 91 -27.87 8.16 16.35
CA GLU A 91 -28.55 7.14 15.55
C GLU A 91 -28.47 7.43 14.04
N ARG A 92 -28.60 8.71 13.65
CA ARG A 92 -28.48 9.12 12.24
C ARG A 92 -27.04 9.01 11.74
N VAL A 93 -26.05 9.16 12.63
CA VAL A 93 -24.65 8.89 12.27
C VAL A 93 -24.43 7.42 11.98
N ALA A 94 -25.00 6.53 12.79
CA ALA A 94 -24.92 5.09 12.57
C ALA A 94 -25.60 4.68 11.25
N GLU A 95 -26.77 5.23 10.95
CA GLU A 95 -27.49 5.03 9.70
C GLU A 95 -26.70 5.54 8.48
N ALA A 96 -26.17 6.77 8.56
CA ALA A 96 -25.38 7.36 7.48
C ALA A 96 -24.08 6.58 7.21
N LEU A 97 -23.40 6.13 8.27
CA LEU A 97 -22.21 5.28 8.12
C LEU A 97 -22.57 3.94 7.48
N ARG A 98 -23.68 3.31 7.88
CA ARG A 98 -24.17 2.06 7.29
C ARG A 98 -24.46 2.21 5.79
N ALA A 99 -25.13 3.30 5.40
CA ALA A 99 -25.43 3.59 4.00
C ALA A 99 -24.16 3.86 3.17
N ILE A 100 -23.18 4.59 3.72
CA ILE A 100 -21.89 4.87 3.07
C ILE A 100 -21.05 3.60 2.94
N GLU A 101 -21.12 2.70 3.92
CA GLU A 101 -20.45 1.40 3.92
C GLU A 101 -21.18 0.37 3.04
N GLY A 102 -22.36 0.70 2.51
CA GLY A 102 -23.15 -0.13 1.60
C GLY A 102 -23.79 -1.35 2.26
N ILE A 103 -23.97 -1.30 3.58
CA ILE A 103 -24.52 -2.39 4.39
C ILE A 103 -26.06 -2.23 4.43
N GLN A 104 -26.82 -3.28 4.08
CA GLN A 104 -28.29 -3.22 4.14
C GLN A 104 -28.79 -3.41 5.58
N GLU A 105 -29.97 -2.87 5.92
CA GLU A 105 -30.59 -3.10 7.23
C GLU A 105 -30.82 -4.60 7.47
N GLY A 106 -30.19 -5.15 8.50
CA GLY A 106 -30.27 -6.57 8.86
C GLY A 106 -28.97 -7.35 8.70
N ASP A 107 -27.96 -6.79 8.04
CA ASP A 107 -26.64 -7.40 7.97
C ASP A 107 -25.89 -7.24 9.31
N ASP A 108 -25.47 -8.37 9.87
CA ASP A 108 -24.64 -8.44 11.06
C ASP A 108 -23.29 -7.72 10.80
N MET A 109 -22.98 -6.72 11.64
CA MET A 109 -21.74 -5.93 11.60
C MET A 109 -20.47 -6.79 11.72
N SER A 110 -20.61 -8.08 12.07
CA SER A 110 -19.55 -9.09 12.13
C SER A 110 -19.12 -9.63 10.74
N VAL A 111 -19.88 -9.37 9.66
CA VAL A 111 -19.75 -10.09 8.37
C VAL A 111 -19.02 -9.29 7.28
N GLY A 112 -18.73 -8.00 7.49
CA GLY A 112 -18.06 -7.14 6.49
C GLY A 112 -16.59 -7.50 6.18
N GLY A 113 -16.03 -8.51 6.84
CA GLY A 113 -14.66 -8.99 6.61
C GLY A 113 -14.63 -10.39 6.02
N THR A 114 -13.97 -10.56 4.87
CA THR A 114 -13.58 -11.89 4.41
C THR A 114 -12.51 -12.44 5.35
N LYS A 115 -12.86 -13.45 6.17
CA LYS A 115 -11.88 -14.21 6.96
C LYS A 115 -10.97 -14.97 5.98
N ARG A 116 -9.69 -14.67 6.01
CA ARG A 116 -8.65 -15.36 5.22
C ARG A 116 -7.63 -15.91 6.19
N ASP A 117 -7.41 -17.23 6.11
CA ASP A 117 -6.31 -17.86 6.81
C ASP A 117 -5.00 -17.50 6.10
N VAL A 118 -4.01 -17.05 6.86
CA VAL A 118 -2.71 -16.60 6.34
C VAL A 118 -1.59 -17.34 7.06
N LEU A 119 -0.78 -18.06 6.30
CA LEU A 119 0.48 -18.61 6.79
C LEU A 119 1.53 -17.49 6.86
N SER A 120 2.16 -17.31 8.02
CA SER A 120 3.17 -16.26 8.21
C SER A 120 4.40 -16.80 8.95
N ARG A 121 5.58 -16.31 8.56
CA ARG A 121 6.87 -16.64 9.17
C ARG A 121 7.43 -15.43 9.90
N ARG A 122 7.75 -15.59 11.19
CA ARG A 122 8.50 -14.60 11.98
C ARG A 122 9.97 -14.97 11.97
N LEU A 123 10.83 -14.07 11.47
CA LEU A 123 12.28 -14.20 11.66
C LEU A 123 12.70 -13.40 12.90
N PRO A 124 13.62 -13.92 13.72
CA PRO A 124 14.18 -13.17 14.83
C PRO A 124 14.89 -11.93 14.28
N ARG A 125 14.59 -10.76 14.86
CA ARG A 125 15.37 -9.56 14.60
C ARG A 125 16.74 -9.78 15.20
N THR A 126 17.79 -9.81 14.38
CA THR A 126 19.17 -9.68 14.85
C THR A 126 19.33 -8.29 15.47
N GLN A 127 18.99 -8.17 16.75
CA GLN A 127 19.46 -7.06 17.57
C GLN A 127 20.96 -7.28 17.78
N GLN A 128 21.79 -6.62 16.97
CA GLN A 128 23.17 -6.38 17.35
C GLN A 128 23.13 -5.36 18.48
N ILE A 129 22.97 -5.83 19.71
CA ILE A 129 23.29 -5.02 20.89
C ILE A 129 24.80 -5.15 21.06
N THR A 130 25.55 -4.23 20.46
CA THR A 130 26.94 -3.99 20.86
C THR A 130 26.88 -3.27 22.21
N LEU A 131 27.16 -3.99 23.29
CA LEU A 131 27.54 -3.36 24.55
C LEU A 131 29.01 -2.96 24.41
N SER A 132 29.26 -1.66 24.29
CA SER A 132 30.56 -1.03 24.51
C SER A 132 30.91 -1.03 26.00
#